data_AF-A0A940U8B3-F1
#
_entry.id   AF-A0A940U8B3-F1
#
_cell.length_a   1.000
_cell.length_b   1.000
_cell.length_c   1.000
_cell.angle_alpha   90.00
_cell.angle_beta   90.00
_cell.angle_gamma   90.00
#
_symmetry.space_group_name_H-M   'P 1'
#
loop_
_entity.id
_entity.type
_entity.pdbx_description
1 polymer ?
#
loop_
_entity_poly.entity_id
_entity_poly.type
_entity_poly.pdbx_seq_one_letter_code
_entity_poly.pdbx_strand_id
1 'polypeptide(L)'
;MKITPLDIQQQQFRVKFRGFDMVEVDNFLDAVANEWEELLRENNRLKEEDRQKTEKIEELKGAERELRNALVSAQQICEEIKNNARKEGDLIIEEARGNARRIIEAAQTQAIQLQTEISRLSRQREEFKASLKSTVEMHLRLLESVREGSSSPDPEKRE
;
A
#
# COMPACT_ATOMS: atom_id res chain seq x y z
N MET A 1 -54.74 -37.16 20.20
CA MET A 1 -55.63 -37.65 19.14
C MET A 1 -56.02 -36.45 18.30
N LYS A 2 -55.87 -36.50 16.97
CA LYS A 2 -56.28 -35.39 16.09
C LYS A 2 -57.67 -35.73 15.57
N ILE A 3 -58.67 -35.07 16.12
CA ILE A 3 -60.04 -35.11 15.59
C ILE A 3 -60.02 -34.29 14.30
N THR A 4 -60.41 -34.89 13.18
CA THR A 4 -60.54 -34.22 11.89
C THR A 4 -61.93 -33.57 11.77
N PRO A 5 -62.13 -32.57 10.88
CA PRO A 5 -63.47 -32.06 10.59
C PRO A 5 -64.46 -33.17 10.26
N LEU A 6 -64.01 -34.20 9.52
CA LEU A 6 -64.81 -35.37 9.17
C LEU A 6 -65.21 -36.19 10.39
N ASP A 7 -64.30 -36.36 11.36
CA ASP A 7 -64.61 -37.06 12.62
C ASP A 7 -65.64 -36.31 13.45
N ILE A 8 -65.64 -34.96 13.42
CA ILE A 8 -66.64 -34.12 14.11
C ILE A 8 -68.01 -34.31 13.45
N GLN A 9 -68.06 -34.30 12.12
CA GLN A 9 -69.30 -34.44 11.36
C GLN A 9 -69.91 -35.84 11.47
N GLN A 10 -69.07 -36.88 11.57
CA GLN A 10 -69.51 -38.28 11.69
C GLN A 10 -69.75 -38.71 13.14
N GLN A 11 -69.55 -37.82 14.12
CA GLN A 11 -69.66 -38.15 15.53
C GLN A 11 -71.11 -38.48 15.91
N GLN A 12 -71.34 -39.72 16.33
CA GLN A 12 -72.65 -40.14 16.83
C GLN A 12 -72.74 -40.08 18.35
N PHE A 13 -73.89 -39.62 18.85
CA PHE A 13 -74.19 -39.56 20.28
C PHE A 13 -75.29 -40.56 20.66
N ARG A 14 -75.17 -41.17 21.85
CA ARG A 14 -76.20 -42.07 22.39
C ARG A 14 -77.38 -41.24 22.90
N VAL A 15 -78.59 -41.57 22.46
CA VAL A 15 -79.83 -40.92 22.92
C VAL A 15 -80.16 -41.37 24.35
N LYS A 16 -80.50 -40.41 25.22
CA LYS A 16 -80.99 -40.66 26.59
C LYS A 16 -82.30 -39.89 26.83
N PHE A 17 -83.14 -40.37 27.73
CA PHE A 17 -84.40 -39.71 28.09
C PHE A 17 -84.13 -38.28 28.61
N ARG A 18 -84.80 -37.26 28.03
CA ARG A 18 -84.52 -35.81 28.19
C ARG A 18 -83.16 -35.34 27.64
N GLY A 19 -82.65 -35.95 26.58
CA GLY A 19 -81.45 -35.49 25.85
C GLY A 19 -81.68 -34.22 25.02
N PHE A 20 -80.58 -33.70 24.43
CA PHE A 20 -80.61 -32.58 23.49
C PHE A 20 -81.32 -32.95 22.18
N ASP A 21 -81.83 -31.94 21.47
CA ASP A 21 -82.41 -32.11 20.14
C ASP A 21 -81.33 -32.57 19.15
N MET A 22 -81.59 -33.66 18.45
CA MET A 22 -80.64 -34.26 17.52
C MET A 22 -80.33 -33.33 16.34
N VAL A 23 -81.33 -32.60 15.83
CA VAL A 23 -81.16 -31.70 14.68
C VAL A 23 -80.33 -30.48 15.07
N GLU A 24 -80.53 -29.95 16.28
CA GLU A 24 -79.72 -28.83 16.79
C GLU A 24 -78.27 -29.24 17.02
N VAL A 25 -78.05 -30.44 17.57
CA VAL A 25 -76.71 -31.01 17.75
C VAL A 25 -76.02 -31.23 16.41
N ASP A 26 -76.69 -31.82 15.42
CA ASP A 26 -76.12 -32.08 14.09
C ASP A 26 -75.72 -30.77 13.40
N ASN A 27 -76.59 -29.74 13.41
CA ASN A 27 -76.27 -28.41 12.86
C ASN A 27 -75.07 -27.76 13.56
N PHE A 28 -74.94 -27.94 14.89
CA PHE A 28 -73.79 -27.45 15.64
C PHE A 28 -72.50 -28.18 15.27
N LEU A 29 -72.55 -29.51 15.12
CA LEU A 29 -71.40 -30.30 14.68
C LEU A 29 -70.95 -29.91 13.27
N ASP A 30 -71.87 -29.65 12.34
CA ASP A 30 -71.56 -29.15 11.00
C ASP A 30 -70.88 -27.78 11.06
N ALA A 31 -71.40 -26.85 11.87
CA ALA A 31 -70.79 -25.53 12.05
C ALA A 31 -69.37 -25.63 12.66
N VAL A 32 -69.19 -26.47 13.69
CA VAL A 32 -67.89 -26.70 14.33
C VAL A 32 -66.92 -27.39 13.36
N ALA A 33 -67.38 -28.35 12.57
CA ALA A 33 -66.56 -29.03 11.57
C ALA A 33 -66.04 -28.05 10.51
N ASN A 34 -66.89 -27.15 10.01
CA ASN A 34 -66.51 -26.11 9.05
C ASN A 34 -65.47 -25.14 9.64
N GLU A 35 -65.72 -24.60 10.83
CA GLU A 35 -64.76 -23.70 11.50
C GLU A 35 -63.42 -24.41 11.78
N TRP A 36 -63.47 -25.68 12.17
CA TRP A 36 -62.28 -26.50 12.39
C TRP A 36 -61.48 -26.72 11.10
N GLU A 37 -62.16 -26.91 9.97
CA GLU A 37 -61.51 -27.00 8.67
C GLU A 37 -60.82 -25.69 8.28
N GLU A 38 -61.49 -24.55 8.47
CA GLU A 38 -60.90 -23.22 8.21
C GLU A 38 -59.67 -22.98 9.09
N LEU A 39 -59.75 -23.27 10.39
CA LEU A 39 -58.62 -23.17 11.31
C LEU A 39 -57.45 -24.07 10.90
N LEU A 40 -57.71 -25.29 10.43
CA LEU A 40 -56.67 -26.19 9.94
C LEU A 40 -56.01 -25.66 8.66
N ARG A 41 -56.80 -25.13 7.72
CA ARG A 41 -56.26 -24.51 6.49
C ARG A 41 -55.38 -23.31 6.82
N GLU A 42 -55.86 -22.43 7.69
CA GLU A 42 -55.11 -21.25 8.13
C GLU A 42 -53.85 -21.64 8.90
N ASN A 43 -53.92 -22.63 9.79
CA ASN A 43 -52.75 -23.12 10.51
C ASN A 43 -51.67 -23.68 9.57
N ASN A 44 -52.09 -24.42 8.54
CA ASN A 44 -51.16 -24.93 7.53
C ASN A 44 -50.56 -23.80 6.69
N ARG A 45 -51.35 -22.79 6.30
CA ARG A 45 -50.87 -21.60 5.59
C ARG A 45 -49.84 -20.85 6.42
N LEU A 46 -50.12 -20.57 7.69
CA LEU A 46 -49.22 -19.86 8.59
C LEU A 46 -47.93 -20.65 8.84
N LYS A 47 -48.00 -21.97 8.98
CA LYS A 47 -46.81 -22.82 9.10
C LYS A 47 -45.93 -22.78 7.87
N GLU A 48 -46.54 -22.76 6.69
CA GLU A 48 -45.80 -22.66 5.43
C GLU A 48 -45.12 -21.30 5.31
N GLU A 49 -45.82 -20.20 5.64
CA GLU A 49 -45.23 -18.86 5.65
C GLU A 49 -44.10 -18.73 6.68
N ASP A 50 -44.27 -19.29 7.86
CA ASP A 50 -43.24 -19.28 8.91
C ASP A 50 -41.99 -20.05 8.47
N ARG A 51 -42.18 -21.20 7.82
CA ARG A 51 -41.08 -21.97 7.22
C ARG A 51 -40.33 -21.15 6.18
N GLN A 52 -41.05 -20.56 5.21
CA GLN A 52 -40.44 -19.75 4.15
C GLN A 52 -39.69 -18.54 4.69
N LYS A 53 -40.26 -17.84 5.68
CA LYS A 53 -39.59 -16.71 6.35
C LYS A 53 -38.34 -17.16 7.09
N THR A 54 -38.40 -18.29 7.79
CA THR A 54 -37.25 -18.85 8.51
C THR A 54 -36.13 -19.24 7.56
N GLU A 55 -36.44 -19.92 6.46
CA GLU A 55 -35.47 -20.24 5.42
C GLU A 55 -34.82 -18.97 4.84
N LYS A 56 -35.61 -17.93 4.57
CA LYS A 56 -35.07 -16.66 4.06
C LYS A 56 -34.17 -15.95 5.06
N ILE A 57 -34.52 -15.98 6.35
CA ILE A 57 -33.69 -15.42 7.43
C ILE A 57 -32.34 -16.13 7.49
N GLU A 58 -32.32 -17.45 7.39
CA GLU A 58 -31.06 -18.20 7.43
C GLU A 58 -30.18 -17.94 6.20
N GLU A 59 -30.78 -17.81 5.01
CA GLU A 59 -30.07 -17.37 3.80
C GLU A 59 -29.44 -15.98 3.98
N LEU A 60 -30.21 -15.01 4.48
CA LEU A 60 -29.72 -13.65 4.72
C LEU A 60 -28.61 -13.61 5.77
N LYS A 61 -28.73 -14.38 6.86
CA LYS A 61 -27.65 -14.52 7.85
C LYS A 61 -26.40 -15.18 7.28
N GLY A 62 -26.54 -16.06 6.29
CA GLY A 62 -25.42 -16.63 5.55
C GLY A 62 -24.70 -15.54 4.75
N ALA A 63 -25.44 -14.80 3.93
CA ALA A 63 -24.92 -13.71 3.13
C ALA A 63 -24.28 -12.59 3.98
N GLU A 64 -24.87 -12.25 5.13
CA GLU A 64 -24.30 -11.28 6.07
C GLU A 64 -22.94 -11.74 6.62
N ARG A 65 -22.80 -13.03 6.96
CA ARG A 65 -21.53 -13.59 7.42
C ARG A 65 -20.46 -13.52 6.35
N GLU A 66 -20.81 -13.87 5.11
CA GLU A 66 -19.88 -13.78 3.97
C GLU A 66 -19.45 -12.33 3.71
N LEU A 67 -20.39 -11.39 3.71
CA LEU A 67 -20.11 -9.97 3.55
C LEU A 67 -19.20 -9.44 4.66
N ARG A 68 -19.47 -9.82 5.91
CA ARG A 68 -18.63 -9.44 7.06
C ARG A 68 -17.21 -9.99 6.93
N ASN A 69 -17.06 -11.24 6.49
CA ASN A 69 -15.75 -11.84 6.24
C ASN A 69 -15.02 -11.10 5.11
N ALA A 70 -15.70 -10.82 3.99
CA ALA A 70 -15.13 -10.06 2.88
C ALA A 70 -14.68 -8.65 3.31
N LEU A 71 -15.46 -7.97 4.16
CA LEU A 71 -15.11 -6.66 4.69
C LEU A 71 -13.84 -6.72 5.56
N VAL A 72 -13.72 -7.72 6.44
CA VAL A 72 -12.52 -7.91 7.27
C VAL A 72 -11.31 -8.20 6.39
N SER A 73 -11.44 -9.07 5.39
CA SER A 73 -10.35 -9.35 4.43
C SER A 73 -9.94 -8.09 3.66
N ALA A 74 -10.91 -7.29 3.18
CA ALA A 74 -10.62 -6.03 2.50
C ALA A 74 -9.89 -5.02 3.41
N GLN A 75 -10.25 -4.95 4.70
CA GLN A 75 -9.55 -4.12 5.69
C GLN A 75 -8.11 -4.59 5.89
N GLN A 76 -7.87 -5.90 6.01
CA GLN A 76 -6.54 -6.47 6.15
C GLN A 76 -5.66 -6.15 4.94
N ILE A 77 -6.20 -6.32 3.72
CA ILE A 77 -5.49 -5.98 2.47
C ILE A 77 -5.16 -4.49 2.43
N CYS A 78 -6.10 -3.62 2.80
CA CYS A 78 -5.84 -2.18 2.85
C CYS A 78 -4.70 -1.83 3.81
N GLU A 79 -4.66 -2.43 5.00
CA GLU A 79 -3.58 -2.19 5.96
C GLU A 79 -2.24 -2.75 5.49
N GLU A 80 -2.24 -3.91 4.83
CA GLU A 80 -1.04 -4.46 4.21
C GLU A 80 -0.48 -3.54 3.11
N ILE A 81 -1.34 -3.04 2.22
CA ILE A 81 -0.95 -2.07 1.18
C ILE A 81 -0.35 -0.81 1.80
N LYS A 82 -0.99 -0.24 2.82
CA LYS A 82 -0.47 0.95 3.52
C LYS A 82 0.90 0.68 4.16
N ASN A 83 1.07 -0.46 4.81
CA ASN A 83 2.32 -0.81 5.47
C ASN A 83 3.45 -1.04 4.46
N ASN A 84 3.15 -1.70 3.33
CA ASN A 84 4.12 -1.93 2.27
C ASN A 84 4.52 -0.61 1.59
N ALA A 85 3.55 0.25 1.27
CA ALA A 85 3.83 1.58 0.70
C ALA A 85 4.69 2.45 1.62
N ARG A 86 4.47 2.40 2.94
CA ARG A 86 5.32 3.10 3.92
C ARG A 86 6.75 2.57 3.91
N LYS A 87 6.92 1.24 3.99
CA LYS A 87 8.25 0.61 3.95
C LYS A 87 9.00 0.92 2.66
N GLU A 88 8.31 0.86 1.52
CA GLU A 88 8.89 1.19 0.22
C GLU A 88 9.28 2.68 0.15
N GLY A 89 8.44 3.58 0.67
CA GLY A 89 8.77 5.00 0.79
C GLY A 89 10.03 5.24 1.65
N ASP A 90 10.13 4.58 2.80
CA ASP A 90 11.30 4.68 3.68
C ASP A 90 12.58 4.16 2.99
N LEU A 91 12.48 3.05 2.25
CA LEU A 91 13.59 2.50 1.46
C LEU A 91 14.06 3.46 0.37
N ILE A 92 13.13 4.06 -0.38
CA ILE A 92 13.44 5.05 -1.41
C ILE A 92 14.17 6.25 -0.80
N ILE A 93 13.72 6.74 0.35
CA ILE A 93 14.36 7.86 1.06
C ILE A 93 15.77 7.48 1.49
N GLU A 94 15.97 6.30 2.06
CA GLU A 94 17.29 5.84 2.49
C GLU A 94 18.25 5.62 1.32
N GLU A 95 17.77 5.06 0.21
CA GLU A 95 18.56 4.91 -1.01
C GLU A 95 18.95 6.27 -1.60
N ALA A 96 18.01 7.21 -1.70
CA ALA A 96 18.26 8.56 -2.17
C ALA A 96 19.29 9.29 -1.30
N ARG A 97 19.19 9.15 0.03
CA ARG A 97 20.19 9.68 0.98
C ARG A 97 21.56 9.04 0.78
N GLY A 98 21.60 7.72 0.58
CA GLY A 98 22.83 6.98 0.28
C GLY A 98 23.51 7.47 -1.00
N ASN A 99 22.74 7.63 -2.06
CA ASN A 99 23.25 8.14 -3.34
C ASN A 99 23.73 9.58 -3.23
N ALA A 100 22.98 10.45 -2.54
CA ALA A 100 23.41 11.82 -2.29
C ALA A 100 24.75 11.89 -1.52
N ARG A 101 24.92 11.06 -0.48
CA ARG A 101 26.19 10.96 0.26
C ARG A 101 27.35 10.57 -0.67
N ARG A 102 27.17 9.54 -1.50
CA ARG A 102 28.19 9.09 -2.46
C ARG A 102 28.57 10.20 -3.45
N ILE A 103 27.60 10.95 -3.96
CA ILE A 103 27.85 12.07 -4.87
C ILE A 103 28.68 13.15 -4.20
N ILE A 104 28.34 13.50 -2.95
CA ILE A 104 29.09 14.50 -2.17
C ILE A 104 30.53 14.03 -1.91
N GLU A 105 30.72 12.79 -1.48
CA GLU A 105 32.05 12.22 -1.23
C GLU A 105 32.91 12.17 -2.50
N ALA A 106 32.32 11.78 -3.63
CA ALA A 106 32.99 11.79 -4.93
C ALA A 106 33.40 13.21 -5.33
N ALA A 107 32.51 14.19 -5.18
CA ALA A 107 32.79 15.59 -5.50
C ALA A 107 33.89 16.18 -4.60
N GLN A 108 33.88 15.88 -3.29
CA GLN A 108 34.93 16.30 -2.36
C GLN A 108 36.28 15.70 -2.73
N THR A 109 36.31 14.41 -3.07
CA THR A 109 37.53 13.72 -3.51
C THR A 109 38.10 14.36 -4.78
N GLN A 110 37.25 14.64 -5.76
CA GLN A 110 37.67 15.33 -7.00
C GLN A 110 38.18 16.75 -6.72
N ALA A 111 37.54 17.49 -5.81
CA ALA A 111 38.00 18.82 -5.43
C ALA A 111 39.39 18.80 -4.80
N ILE A 112 39.67 17.83 -3.93
CA ILE A 112 41.01 17.66 -3.33
C ILE A 112 42.05 17.31 -4.40
N GLN A 113 41.72 16.41 -5.33
CA GLN A 113 42.61 16.06 -6.45
C GLN A 113 42.92 17.27 -7.32
N LEU A 114 41.91 18.05 -7.70
CA LEU A 114 42.08 19.28 -8.47
C LEU A 114 42.94 20.31 -7.73
N GLN A 115 42.71 20.51 -6.43
CA GLN A 115 43.52 21.44 -5.63
C GLN A 115 44.99 21.01 -5.56
N THR A 116 45.24 19.71 -5.45
CA THR A 116 46.59 19.14 -5.45
C THR A 116 47.27 19.36 -6.80
N GLU A 117 46.55 19.13 -7.89
CA GLU A 117 47.05 19.32 -9.25
C GLU A 117 47.34 20.79 -9.58
N ILE A 118 46.45 21.71 -9.18
CA ILE A 118 46.67 23.15 -9.32
C ILE A 118 47.94 23.57 -8.57
N SER A 119 48.15 23.06 -7.36
CA SER A 119 49.33 23.37 -6.55
C SER A 119 50.61 22.83 -7.19
N ARG A 120 50.55 21.61 -7.73
CA ARG A 120 51.65 20.99 -8.49
C ARG A 120 52.02 21.80 -9.73
N LEU A 121 51.04 22.16 -10.56
CA LEU A 121 51.23 22.96 -11.77
C LEU A 121 51.77 24.37 -11.46
N SER A 122 51.27 25.00 -10.38
CA SER A 122 51.74 26.32 -9.95
C SER A 122 53.21 26.27 -9.55
N ARG A 123 53.63 25.23 -8.83
CA ARG A 123 55.05 25.03 -8.47
C ARG A 123 55.91 24.80 -9.71
N GLN A 124 55.48 23.93 -10.63
CA GLN A 124 56.19 23.70 -11.89
C GLN A 124 56.35 24.99 -12.71
N ARG A 125 55.33 25.84 -12.74
CA ARG A 125 55.40 27.15 -13.40
C ARG A 125 56.47 28.06 -12.78
N GLU A 126 56.53 28.16 -11.46
CA GLU A 126 57.54 28.98 -10.80
C GLU A 126 58.96 28.43 -10.98
N GLU A 127 59.13 27.10 -10.90
CA GLU A 127 60.42 26.44 -11.17
C GLU A 127 60.87 26.70 -12.62
N PHE A 128 59.96 26.60 -13.59
CA PHE A 128 60.25 26.91 -15.00
C PHE A 128 60.63 28.38 -15.20
N LYS A 129 59.88 29.32 -14.60
CA LYS A 129 60.21 30.75 -14.64
C LYS A 129 61.60 31.04 -14.07
N ALA A 130 61.92 30.46 -12.92
CA ALA A 130 63.22 30.65 -12.28
C ALA A 130 64.36 30.08 -13.13
N SER A 131 64.17 28.89 -13.70
CA SER A 131 65.13 28.27 -14.62
C SER A 131 65.36 29.14 -15.85
N LEU A 132 64.29 29.60 -16.51
CA LEU A 132 64.39 30.46 -17.69
C LEU A 132 65.12 31.77 -17.39
N LYS A 133 64.78 32.42 -16.27
CA LYS A 133 65.45 33.65 -15.83
C LYS A 133 66.95 33.43 -15.61
N SER A 134 67.31 32.34 -14.93
CA SER A 134 68.72 31.98 -14.69
C SER A 134 69.47 31.73 -16.00
N THR A 135 68.87 31.03 -16.96
CA THR A 135 69.46 30.82 -18.30
C THR A 135 69.68 32.13 -19.04
N VAL A 136 68.72 33.06 -19.01
CA VAL A 136 68.85 34.37 -19.65
C VAL A 136 69.94 35.21 -18.98
N GLU A 137 69.99 35.25 -17.64
CA GLU A 137 71.04 35.95 -16.89
C GLU A 137 72.43 35.38 -17.17
N MET A 138 72.56 34.05 -17.28
CA MET A 138 73.79 33.39 -17.67
C MET A 138 74.25 33.82 -19.06
N HIS A 139 73.35 33.84 -20.05
CA HIS A 139 73.67 34.27 -21.41
C HIS A 139 74.01 35.77 -21.49
N LEU A 140 73.34 36.63 -20.72
CA LEU A 140 73.67 38.05 -20.63
C LEU A 140 75.09 38.28 -20.09
N ARG A 141 75.46 37.61 -19.00
CA ARG A 141 76.82 37.71 -18.42
C ARG A 141 77.89 37.28 -19.42
N LEU A 142 77.63 36.23 -20.21
CA LEU A 142 78.54 35.80 -21.26
C LEU A 142 78.75 36.91 -22.31
N LEU A 143 77.67 37.55 -22.78
CA LEU A 143 77.77 38.66 -23.73
C LEU A 143 78.51 39.88 -23.17
N GLU A 144 78.26 40.23 -21.91
CA GLU A 144 78.96 41.31 -21.22
C GLU A 144 80.47 41.02 -21.10
N SER A 145 80.84 39.78 -20.76
CA SER A 145 82.24 39.36 -20.69
C SER A 145 82.97 39.41 -22.05
N VAL A 146 82.27 39.08 -23.14
CA VAL A 146 82.81 39.21 -24.50
C VAL A 146 83.00 40.68 -24.88
N ARG A 147 82.07 41.56 -24.47
CA ARG A 147 82.18 43.00 -24.72
C ARG A 147 83.36 43.61 -23.97
N GLU A 148 83.56 43.27 -22.70
CA GLU A 148 84.69 43.73 -21.89
C GLU A 148 86.05 43.24 -22.45
N GLY A 149 86.11 42.00 -22.93
CA GLY A 149 87.29 41.47 -23.62
C GLY A 149 87.59 42.13 -24.98
N SER A 150 86.58 42.70 -25.64
CA SER A 150 86.73 43.46 -26.90
C SER A 150 87.06 44.95 -26.70
N SER A 151 87.04 45.45 -25.46
CA SER A 151 87.31 46.86 -25.13
C SER A 151 88.73 47.13 -24.59
N SER A 152 89.68 46.21 -24.79
CA SER A 152 91.11 46.52 -24.59
C SER A 152 91.57 47.54 -25.66
N PRO A 153 92.22 48.66 -25.29
CA PRO A 153 92.70 49.64 -26.24
C PRO A 153 93.85 49.07 -27.07
N ASP A 154 93.79 49.35 -28.36
CA ASP A 154 94.84 49.11 -29.35
C ASP A 154 96.18 49.72 -28.86
N PRO A 155 97.27 48.95 -28.74
CA PRO A 155 98.55 49.46 -28.29
C PRO A 155 99.37 49.98 -29.48
N GLU A 156 98.90 51.02 -30.18
CA GLU A 156 99.71 51.77 -31.14
C GLU A 156 99.34 53.25 -31.01
N LYS A 157 100.25 54.18 -30.67
CA LYS A 157 101.50 54.45 -31.38
C LYS A 157 102.57 54.97 -30.40
N ARG A 158 103.76 54.38 -30.49
CA ARG A 158 105.03 55.00 -30.10
C ARG A 158 105.46 55.95 -31.22
N GLU A 159 105.74 57.20 -30.89
CA GLU A 159 106.92 58.01 -31.26
C GLU A 159 106.75 59.45 -30.75
#